data_AF-A0A2E5EV69-F1
#
_entry.id   AF-A0A2E5EV69-F1
#
_cell.length_a   1.000
_cell.length_b   1.000
_cell.length_c   1.000
_cell.angle_alpha   90.00
_cell.angle_beta   90.00
_cell.angle_gamma   90.00
#
_symmetry.space_group_name_H-M   'P 1'
#
loop_
_entity.id
_entity.type
_entity.pdbx_description
1 polymer ?
#
loop_
_entity_poly.entity_id
_entity_poly.type
_entity_poly.pdbx_seq_one_letter_code
_entity_poly.pdbx_strand_id
1 'polypeptide(L)' 'MQLNGKQVQPRILSHIDPNRLMISETYIPHYQQRLAIYEQLTQISNLEALTQLKTSIQDRYGKLPTQVDKVFKYIKSKL' A
#
# COMPACT_ATOMS: atom_id res chain seq x y z
N MET A 1 32.61 12.75 -32.80
CA MET A 1 32.23 12.79 -31.36
C MET A 1 31.79 14.22 -31.10
N GLN A 2 30.60 14.59 -30.60
CA GLN A 2 29.73 13.97 -29.61
C GLN A 2 28.26 14.04 -30.05
N LEU A 3 27.49 13.04 -29.63
CA LEU A 3 26.04 12.97 -29.79
C LEU A 3 25.40 13.92 -28.76
N ASN A 4 24.47 14.75 -29.23
CA ASN A 4 23.71 15.69 -28.42
C ASN A 4 22.92 14.91 -27.36
N GLY A 5 23.46 14.82 -26.16
CA GLY A 5 22.78 14.26 -25.00
C GLY A 5 21.64 15.17 -24.61
N LYS A 6 20.47 15.00 -25.26
CA LYS A 6 19.19 15.46 -24.73
C LYS A 6 19.16 15.00 -23.28
N GLN A 7 19.26 15.94 -22.34
CA GLN A 7 18.93 15.66 -20.97
C GLN A 7 17.45 15.32 -20.95
N VAL A 8 17.15 14.03 -21.02
CA VAL A 8 15.87 13.48 -20.60
C VAL A 8 15.79 13.79 -19.12
N GLN A 9 15.24 14.97 -18.81
CA GLN A 9 14.77 15.29 -17.47
C GLN A 9 13.94 14.08 -17.02
N PRO A 10 14.27 13.39 -15.91
CA PRO A 10 13.48 12.29 -15.42
C PRO A 10 12.09 12.84 -15.06
N ARG A 11 11.19 12.77 -16.03
CA ARG A 11 9.79 13.15 -15.90
C ARG A 11 9.17 12.09 -14.99
N ILE A 12 8.62 12.56 -13.88
CA ILE A 12 7.86 11.80 -12.88
C ILE A 12 8.71 10.97 -11.87
N LEU A 13 9.40 11.64 -10.95
CA LEU A 13 9.49 11.15 -9.58
C LEU A 13 9.11 12.27 -8.62
N SER A 14 7.92 12.81 -8.82
CA SER A 14 7.29 13.75 -7.89
C SER A 14 6.96 13.01 -6.58
N HIS A 15 7.73 13.28 -5.52
CA HIS A 15 7.39 13.14 -4.10
C HIS A 15 6.36 12.04 -3.78
N ILE A 16 6.74 10.77 -3.91
CA ILE A 16 6.01 9.72 -3.21
C ILE A 16 6.49 9.78 -1.77
N ASP A 17 5.77 10.52 -0.92
CA ASP A 17 5.95 10.43 0.54
C ASP A 17 5.91 8.93 0.92
N PRO A 18 7.00 8.35 1.46
CA PRO A 18 6.99 6.95 1.87
C PRO A 18 5.88 6.65 2.89
N ASN A 19 5.38 7.68 3.60
CA ASN A 19 4.26 7.63 4.54
C ASN A 19 2.85 7.51 3.93
N ARG A 20 2.66 7.54 2.60
CA ARG A 20 1.30 7.61 2.02
C ARG A 20 0.60 6.27 1.86
N LEU A 21 1.33 5.16 1.89
CA LEU A 21 0.78 3.83 1.60
C LEU A 21 1.33 2.77 2.56
N MET A 22 1.05 2.94 3.85
CA MET A 22 1.47 2.02 4.90
C MET A 22 0.35 1.76 5.90
N ILE A 23 0.45 0.61 6.56
CA ILE A 23 -0.30 0.29 7.77
C ILE A 23 0.42 0.97 8.93
N SER A 24 -0.19 2.02 9.49
CA SER A 24 0.38 2.80 10.59
C SER A 24 0.54 1.94 11.86
N GLU A 25 1.64 2.15 12.59
CA GLU A 25 1.84 1.59 13.92
C GLU A 25 0.81 2.09 14.95
N THR A 26 0.21 3.26 14.72
CA THR A 26 -0.89 3.73 15.59
C THR A 26 -2.20 2.98 15.39
N TYR A 27 -2.38 2.33 14.24
CA TYR A 27 -3.59 1.55 13.94
C TYR A 27 -3.43 0.08 14.30
N ILE A 28 -2.26 -0.49 13.98
CA ILE A 28 -1.90 -1.85 14.36
C ILE A 28 -0.56 -1.76 15.08
N PRO A 29 -0.53 -1.74 16.42
CA PRO A 29 0.68 -1.43 17.21
C PRO A 29 1.75 -2.51 17.14
N HIS A 30 1.34 -3.77 17.03
CA HIS A 30 2.27 -4.89 17.01
C HIS A 30 2.89 -5.08 15.61
N TYR A 31 4.22 -4.95 15.54
CA TYR A 31 4.99 -5.11 14.30
C TYR A 31 4.72 -6.46 13.61
N GLN A 32 4.68 -7.56 14.36
CA GLN A 32 4.42 -8.89 13.82
C GLN A 32 3.05 -9.00 13.14
N GLN A 33 2.03 -8.31 13.66
CA GLN A 33 0.70 -8.29 13.05
C GLN A 33 0.70 -7.48 11.75
N ARG A 34 1.41 -6.35 11.70
CA ARG A 34 1.59 -5.58 10.47
C ARG A 34 2.30 -6.40 9.40
N LEU A 35 3.37 -7.11 9.78
CA LEU A 35 4.13 -7.97 8.87
C LEU A 35 3.24 -9.07 8.27
N ALA A 36 2.49 -9.78 9.11
CA ALA A 36 1.56 -10.82 8.65
C ALA A 36 0.53 -10.26 7.66
N ILE A 37 -0.01 -9.06 7.91
CA ILE A 37 -0.95 -8.42 6.97
C ILE A 37 -0.27 -8.08 5.65
N TYR A 38 0.97 -7.55 5.68
CA TYR A 38 1.72 -7.30 4.45
C TYR A 38 1.96 -8.59 3.67
N GLU A 39 2.33 -9.69 4.33
CA GLU A 39 2.48 -11.00 3.70
C GLU A 39 1.16 -11.45 3.05
N GLN A 40 0.04 -11.34 3.75
CA GLN A 40 -1.28 -11.65 3.19
C GLN A 40 -1.61 -10.79 1.95
N LEU A 41 -1.32 -9.49 1.99
CA LEU A 41 -1.53 -8.58 0.84
C LEU A 41 -0.75 -9.02 -0.40
N THR A 42 0.44 -9.63 -0.25
CA THR A 42 1.22 -10.15 -1.40
C THR A 42 0.57 -11.36 -2.08
N GLN A 43 -0.29 -12.10 -1.37
CA GLN A 43 -0.93 -13.32 -1.87
C GLN A 43 -2.32 -13.08 -2.46
N ILE A 44 -2.85 -11.87 -2.31
CA ILE A 44 -4.20 -11.54 -2.79
C ILE A 44 -4.21 -11.48 -4.31
N SER A 45 -5.05 -12.34 -4.90
CA SER A 45 -5.15 -12.51 -6.36
C SER A 45 -6.54 -12.15 -6.91
N ASN A 46 -7.49 -11.78 -6.04
CA ASN A 46 -8.85 -11.41 -6.45
C ASN A 46 -9.51 -10.45 -5.44
N LEU A 47 -10.59 -9.80 -5.88
CA LEU A 47 -11.32 -8.80 -5.09
C LEU A 47 -12.00 -9.37 -3.84
N GLU A 48 -12.40 -10.65 -3.86
CA GLU A 48 -13.05 -11.29 -2.73
C GLU A 48 -12.07 -11.43 -1.56
N ALA A 49 -10.88 -11.98 -1.81
CA ALA A 49 -9.81 -12.12 -0.82
C ALA A 49 -9.39 -10.75 -0.24
N LEU A 50 -9.29 -9.72 -1.09
CA LEU A 50 -9.01 -8.36 -0.64
C LEU A 50 -10.10 -7.84 0.32
N THR A 51 -11.36 -8.10 -0.01
CA THR A 51 -12.51 -7.66 0.79
C THR A 51 -12.57 -8.42 2.12
N GLN A 52 -12.31 -9.72 2.12
CA GLN A 52 -12.26 -10.54 3.34
C GLN A 52 -11.15 -10.06 4.29
N LEU A 53 -9.94 -9.79 3.78
CA LEU A 53 -8.86 -9.24 4.60
C LEU A 53 -9.23 -7.87 5.16
N LYS A 54 -9.81 -6.99 4.33
CA LYS A 54 -10.29 -5.66 4.75
C LYS A 54 -11.28 -5.77 5.90
N THR A 55 -12.30 -6.63 5.77
CA THR A 55 -13.32 -6.86 6.79
C THR A 55 -12.70 -7.42 8.07
N SER A 56 -11.80 -8.39 7.98
CA SER A 56 -11.15 -8.99 9.15
C SER A 56 -10.29 -7.98 9.93
N ILE A 57 -9.61 -7.06 9.23
CA ILE A 57 -8.88 -5.97 9.88
C ILE A 57 -9.85 -4.98 10.53
N GLN A 58 -10.94 -4.64 9.84
CA GLN A 58 -11.93 -3.71 10.40
C GLN A 58 -12.64 -4.26 11.64
N ASP A 59 -12.90 -5.57 11.69
CA ASP A 59 -13.48 -6.25 12.84
C ASP A 59 -12.54 -6.19 14.06
N ARG A 60 -11.23 -6.39 13.84
CA ARG A 60 -10.22 -6.41 14.91
C ARG A 60 -9.75 -5.04 15.39
N TYR A 61 -9.55 -4.11 14.46
CA TYR A 61 -8.90 -2.82 14.73
C TYR A 61 -9.84 -1.63 14.54
N GLY A 62 -11.11 -1.88 14.20
CA GLY A 62 -12.10 -0.85 13.95
C GLY A 62 -11.92 -0.16 12.60
N LYS A 63 -12.49 1.05 12.47
CA LYS A 63 -12.51 1.78 11.20
C LYS A 63 -11.11 2.01 10.64
N LEU A 64 -10.96 1.75 9.33
CA LEU A 64 -9.69 1.99 8.63
C LEU A 64 -9.33 3.48 8.59
N PRO A 65 -8.13 3.86 9.05
CA PRO A 65 -7.58 5.18 8.82
C PRO A 65 -7.37 5.42 7.32
N THR A 66 -7.37 6.70 6.92
CA THR A 66 -7.22 7.13 5.52
C THR A 66 -5.98 6.52 4.84
N GLN A 67 -4.86 6.40 5.55
CA GLN A 67 -3.63 5.83 4.99
C GLN A 67 -3.77 4.33 4.71
N VAL A 68 -4.43 3.59 5.61
CA VAL A 68 -4.64 2.15 5.46
C VAL A 68 -5.65 1.87 4.36
N ASP A 69 -6.73 2.65 4.27
CA ASP A 69 -7.69 2.53 3.17
C ASP A 69 -7.04 2.81 1.79
N LYS A 70 -6.05 3.71 1.71
CA LYS A 70 -5.26 3.92 0.49
C LYS A 70 -4.45 2.69 0.10
N VAL A 71 -3.92 1.92 1.05
CA VAL A 71 -3.25 0.63 0.76
C VAL A 71 -4.23 -0.31 0.07
N PHE A 72 -5.42 -0.51 0.65
CA PHE A 72 -6.44 -1.37 0.06
C PHE A 72 -6.90 -0.90 -1.33
N LYS A 73 -7.07 0.41 -1.53
CA LYS A 73 -7.40 0.98 -2.84
C LYS A 73 -6.31 0.77 -3.88
N TYR A 74 -5.05 0.86 -3.48
CA TYR A 74 -3.92 0.61 -4.37
C TYR A 74 -3.82 -0.85 -4.77
N ILE A 75 -3.95 -1.80 -3.82
CA ILE A 75 -3.96 -3.22 -4.17
C ILE A 75 -5.16 -3.53 -5.07
N LYS A 76 -6.34 -2.96 -4.79
CA LYS A 76 -7.52 -3.09 -5.65
C LYS A 76 -7.27 -2.64 -7.09
N SER A 77 -6.46 -1.61 -7.34
CA SER A 77 -6.16 -1.14 -8.70
C SER A 77 -5.11 -1.98 -9.43
N LYS A 78 -4.51 -2.97 -8.75
CA LYS A 78 -3.56 -3.93 -9.31
C LYS A 78 -4.18 -5.31 -9.57
N LEU A 79 -5.39 -5.55 -9.07
CA LEU A 79 -6.21 -6.74 -9.34
C LEU A 79 -6.97 -6.57 -10.66
#